data_AF-A0A0H3AUU4-F1
#
_entry.id   AF-A0A0H3AUU4-F1
#
_cell.length_a   1.000
_cell.length_b   1.000
_cell.length_c   1.000
_cell.angle_alpha   90.00
_cell.angle_beta   90.00
_cell.angle_gamma   90.00
#
_symmetry.space_group_name_H-M   'P 1'
#
loop_
_entity.id
_entity.type
_entity.pdbx_description
1 polymer ?
#
loop_
_entity_poly.entity_id
_entity_poly.type
_entity_poly.pdbx_seq_one_letter_code
_entity_poly.pdbx_strand_id
1 'polypeptide(L)'
;MFGEFSSGLRILFGPTGGYLAGFVIAVYVMASLKDKIFTSNQWLNQISLCLIGNIIIMSLGWMWLSTFLGASGAFYGGVLPFIIPGIIKSVLLIGLINAVKPKTR
;
A
#
# COMPACT_ATOMS: atom_id res chain seq x y z
N MET A 1 4.41 11.66 -11.83
CA MET A 1 5.52 10.92 -12.47
C MET A 1 5.46 9.49 -11.97
N PHE A 2 5.54 8.50 -12.84
CA PHE A 2 5.63 7.08 -12.45
C PHE A 2 7.10 6.69 -12.20
N GLY A 3 7.36 5.44 -11.81
CA GLY A 3 8.74 4.95 -11.61
C GLY A 3 9.64 5.27 -12.81
N GLU A 4 10.93 5.51 -12.54
CA GLU A 4 11.96 5.80 -13.56
C GLU A 4 11.68 7.05 -14.43
N PHE A 5 11.00 8.08 -13.89
CA PHE A 5 10.61 9.30 -14.63
C PHE A 5 9.69 9.02 -15.85
N SER A 6 9.03 7.86 -15.86
CA SER A 6 8.13 7.49 -16.95
C SER A 6 6.81 8.26 -16.87
N SER A 7 6.27 8.65 -18.03
CA SER A 7 4.99 9.35 -18.18
C SER A 7 4.22 8.83 -19.41
N GLY A 8 2.89 8.83 -19.33
CA GLY A 8 2.02 8.41 -20.42
C GLY A 8 0.91 7.44 -20.01
N LEU A 9 -0.21 7.48 -20.75
CA LEU A 9 -1.39 6.62 -20.53
C LEU A 9 -1.07 5.12 -20.62
N ARG A 10 -0.02 4.73 -21.35
CA ARG A 10 0.38 3.33 -21.53
C ARG A 10 0.78 2.66 -20.21
N ILE A 11 1.24 3.42 -19.21
CA ILE A 11 1.63 2.90 -17.89
C ILE A 11 0.39 2.48 -17.09
N LEU A 12 -0.75 3.16 -17.29
CA LEU A 12 -2.01 2.82 -16.63
C LEU A 12 -2.58 1.48 -17.12
N PHE A 13 -2.34 1.13 -18.38
CA PHE A 13 -2.76 -0.15 -18.97
C PHE A 13 -1.62 -1.20 -19.02
N GLY A 14 -0.49 -0.91 -18.37
CA GLY A 14 0.66 -1.80 -18.30
C GLY A 14 0.60 -2.80 -17.13
N PRO A 15 1.67 -3.60 -16.92
CA PRO A 15 1.72 -4.60 -15.85
C PRO A 15 1.58 -4.01 -14.44
N THR A 16 1.88 -2.72 -14.25
CA THR A 16 1.74 -2.02 -12.97
C THR A 16 0.37 -1.35 -12.77
N GLY A 17 -0.51 -1.40 -13.77
CA GLY A 17 -1.83 -0.76 -13.73
C GLY A 17 -2.70 -1.21 -12.55
N GLY A 18 -2.67 -2.51 -12.22
CA GLY A 18 -3.40 -3.06 -11.08
C GLY A 18 -3.00 -2.46 -9.73
N TYR A 19 -1.72 -2.16 -9.53
CA TYR A 19 -1.26 -1.50 -8.30
C TYR A 19 -1.78 -0.06 -8.21
N LEU A 20 -1.84 0.65 -9.35
CA LEU A 20 -2.35 2.02 -9.44
C LEU A 20 -3.84 2.08 -9.12
N ALA A 21 -4.64 1.17 -9.68
CA ALA A 21 -6.05 1.03 -9.30
C ALA A 21 -6.20 0.66 -7.81
N GLY A 22 -5.33 -0.23 -7.32
CA GLY A 22 -5.29 -0.62 -5.92
C GLY A 22 -5.00 0.54 -4.96
N PHE A 23 -4.19 1.52 -5.35
CA PHE A 23 -3.95 2.71 -4.53
C PHE A 23 -5.22 3.53 -4.30
N VAL A 24 -6.04 3.72 -5.34
CA VAL A 24 -7.30 4.49 -5.23
C VAL A 24 -8.25 3.79 -4.26
N ILE A 25 -8.39 2.47 -4.40
CA ILE A 25 -9.25 1.65 -3.53
C ILE A 25 -8.71 1.65 -2.10
N ALA A 26 -7.40 1.50 -1.92
CA ALA A 26 -6.77 1.52 -0.60
C ALA A 26 -6.97 2.85 0.12
N VAL A 27 -6.84 4.00 -0.56
CA VAL A 27 -7.10 5.31 0.04
C VAL A 27 -8.55 5.43 0.51
N TYR A 28 -9.50 5.01 -0.31
CA TYR A 28 -10.92 5.01 0.08
C TYR A 28 -11.17 4.15 1.32
N VAL A 29 -10.68 2.90 1.31
CA VAL A 29 -10.86 1.95 2.42
C VAL A 29 -10.18 2.44 3.71
N MET A 30 -8.93 2.92 3.62
CA MET A 30 -8.22 3.47 4.78
C MET A 30 -8.93 4.71 5.33
N ALA A 31 -9.45 5.60 4.47
CA ALA A 31 -10.18 6.78 4.90
C ALA A 31 -11.49 6.43 5.62
N SER A 32 -12.22 5.41 5.15
CA SER A 32 -13.43 4.91 5.81
C SER A 32 -13.15 4.19 7.14
N LEU A 33 -11.96 3.62 7.30
CA LEU A 33 -11.56 2.87 8.49
C LEU A 33 -10.79 3.73 9.52
N LYS A 34 -10.38 4.96 9.16
CA LYS A 34 -9.54 5.81 10.01
C LYS A 34 -10.14 6.08 11.40
N ASP A 35 -11.46 6.20 11.46
CA ASP A 35 -12.20 6.55 12.69
C ASP A 35 -12.57 5.29 13.49
N LYS A 36 -12.32 4.09 12.95
CA LYS A 36 -12.55 2.84 13.66
C LYS A 36 -11.36 2.56 14.58
N ILE A 37 -11.68 2.18 15.81
CA ILE A 37 -10.70 1.76 16.81
C ILE A 37 -10.61 0.24 16.73
N PHE A 38 -9.50 -0.29 16.20
CA PHE A 38 -9.22 -1.73 16.16
C PHE A 38 -8.50 -2.22 17.43
N THR A 39 -7.90 -1.31 18.19
CA THR A 39 -7.09 -1.60 19.38
C THR A 39 -7.02 -0.37 20.28
N SER A 40 -6.88 -0.55 21.60
CA SER A 40 -6.76 0.57 22.55
C SER A 40 -5.53 1.46 22.31
N ASN A 41 -4.49 0.90 21.69
CA ASN A 41 -3.28 1.60 21.31
C ASN A 41 -3.42 2.26 19.91
N GLN A 42 -3.47 3.59 19.91
CA GLN A 42 -3.54 4.43 18.70
C GLN A 42 -2.41 4.13 17.70
N TRP A 43 -1.21 3.81 18.19
CA TRP A 43 -0.04 3.52 17.35
C TRP A 43 -0.24 2.25 16.52
N LEU A 44 -0.74 1.19 17.17
CA LEU A 44 -1.07 -0.07 16.51
C LEU A 44 -2.25 0.11 15.54
N ASN A 45 -3.22 0.97 15.88
CA ASN A 45 -4.33 1.28 14.99
C ASN A 45 -3.84 1.87 13.65
N GLN A 46 -2.89 2.81 13.70
CA GLN A 46 -2.34 3.44 12.50
C GLN A 46 -1.46 2.49 11.67
N ILE A 47 -0.69 1.60 12.30
CA ILE A 47 0.07 0.57 11.59
C ILE A 47 -0.87 -0.41 10.89
N SER A 48 -1.92 -0.87 11.57
CA SER A 48 -2.93 -1.77 10.99
C SER A 48 -3.61 -1.15 9.77
N LEU A 49 -3.95 0.13 9.80
CA LEU A 49 -4.49 0.86 8.65
C LEU A 49 -3.52 0.85 7.45
N CYS A 50 -2.22 1.10 7.68
CA CYS A 50 -1.21 1.06 6.64
C CYS A 50 -1.03 -0.35 6.04
N LEU A 51 -1.08 -1.39 6.88
CA LEU A 51 -0.99 -2.78 6.44
C LEU A 51 -2.21 -3.20 5.62
N ILE A 52 -3.42 -2.81 6.03
CA ILE A 52 -4.65 -3.05 5.26
C ILE A 52 -4.54 -2.41 3.87
N GLY A 53 -4.08 -1.16 3.80
CA GLY A 53 -3.83 -0.48 2.53
C GLY A 53 -2.85 -1.25 1.64
N ASN A 54 -1.73 -1.70 2.21
CA ASN A 54 -0.73 -2.51 1.50
C ASN A 54 -1.31 -3.83 0.96
N ILE A 55 -2.10 -4.54 1.77
CA ILE A 55 -2.74 -5.80 1.36
C ILE A 55 -3.67 -5.58 0.17
N ILE A 56 -4.46 -4.51 0.19
CA ILE A 56 -5.38 -4.16 -0.91
C ILE A 56 -4.59 -3.86 -2.19
N ILE A 57 -3.52 -3.06 -2.09
CA ILE A 57 -2.69 -2.71 -3.24
C ILE A 57 -2.01 -3.95 -3.82
N MET A 58 -1.44 -4.81 -2.97
CA MET A 58 -0.74 -6.02 -3.41
C MET A 58 -1.68 -7.07 -3.98
N SER A 59 -2.88 -7.25 -3.41
CA SER A 59 -3.85 -8.25 -3.92
C SER A 59 -4.37 -7.86 -5.29
N LEU A 60 -4.73 -6.59 -5.49
CA LEU A 60 -5.20 -6.07 -6.78
C LEU A 60 -4.08 -6.00 -7.81
N GLY A 61 -2.88 -5.58 -7.38
CA GLY A 61 -1.68 -5.60 -8.20
C GLY A 61 -1.32 -7.00 -8.66
N TRP A 62 -1.36 -7.99 -7.76
CA TRP A 62 -1.12 -9.39 -8.07
C TRP A 62 -2.17 -9.97 -9.02
N MET A 63 -3.46 -9.74 -8.75
CA MET A 63 -4.54 -10.22 -9.60
C MET A 63 -4.39 -9.71 -11.04
N TRP A 64 -4.05 -8.43 -11.20
CA TRP A 64 -3.75 -7.84 -12.51
C TRP A 64 -2.47 -8.41 -13.12
N LEU A 65 -1.36 -8.43 -12.37
CA LEU A 65 -0.06 -8.88 -12.88
C LEU A 65 -0.07 -10.37 -13.26
N SER A 66 -0.93 -11.16 -12.59
CA SER A 66 -1.12 -12.58 -12.88
C SER A 66 -1.63 -12.82 -14.31
N THR A 67 -2.35 -11.88 -14.92
CA THR A 67 -2.80 -12.00 -16.31
C THR A 67 -1.67 -11.85 -17.33
N PHE A 68 -0.51 -11.32 -16.90
CA PHE A 68 0.66 -11.09 -17.75
C PHE A 68 1.76 -12.13 -17.54
N LEU A 69 2.10 -12.47 -16.28
CA LEU A 69 3.22 -13.36 -15.93
C LEU A 69 2.78 -14.71 -15.35
N GLY A 70 1.47 -14.95 -15.19
CA GLY A 70 0.93 -16.09 -14.44
C GLY A 70 0.97 -15.87 -12.92
N ALA A 71 0.16 -16.62 -12.18
CA ALA A 71 -0.03 -16.45 -10.74
C ALA A 71 1.27 -16.56 -9.92
N SER A 72 2.09 -17.57 -10.21
CA SER A 72 3.37 -17.78 -9.51
C SER A 72 4.37 -16.67 -9.83
N GLY A 73 4.55 -16.32 -11.11
CA GLY A 73 5.47 -15.26 -11.53
C GLY A 73 5.09 -13.90 -10.94
N ALA A 74 3.78 -13.58 -10.93
CA ALA A 74 3.26 -12.37 -10.32
C ALA A 74 3.48 -12.33 -8.80
N PHE A 75 3.42 -13.46 -8.11
CA PHE A 75 3.63 -13.51 -6.65
C PHE A 75 5.11 -13.23 -6.32
N TYR A 76 6.03 -13.95 -6.95
CA TYR A 76 7.47 -13.78 -6.69
C TYR A 76 8.01 -12.44 -7.19
N GLY A 77 7.49 -11.91 -8.31
CA GLY A 77 7.93 -10.63 -8.86
C GLY A 77 7.19 -9.41 -8.30
N GLY A 78 5.95 -9.57 -7.87
CA GLY A 78 5.04 -8.45 -7.59
C GLY A 78 4.51 -8.36 -6.16
N VAL A 79 4.56 -9.45 -5.37
CA VAL A 79 4.06 -9.44 -3.98
C VAL A 79 5.23 -9.61 -3.02
N LEU A 80 5.97 -10.71 -3.14
CA LEU A 80 7.04 -11.08 -2.24
C LEU A 80 8.08 -9.96 -1.99
N PRO A 81 8.62 -9.26 -3.01
CA PRO A 81 9.61 -8.21 -2.80
C PRO A 81 9.03 -6.97 -2.11
N PHE A 82 7.70 -6.79 -2.10
CA PHE A 82 7.04 -5.61 -1.55
C PHE A 82 6.56 -5.77 -0.10
N ILE A 83 6.44 -7.01 0.40
CA ILE A 83 5.97 -7.28 1.77
C ILE A 83 6.90 -6.63 2.82
N ILE A 84 8.19 -6.99 2.80
CA ILE A 84 9.19 -6.52 3.76
C ILE A 84 9.29 -4.98 3.74
N PRO A 85 9.54 -4.32 2.59
CA PRO A 85 9.62 -2.87 2.56
C PRO A 85 8.27 -2.20 2.91
N GLY A 86 7.13 -2.84 2.63
CA GLY A 86 5.81 -2.34 3.03
C GLY A 86 5.64 -2.27 4.55
N ILE A 87 6.06 -3.30 5.26
CA ILE A 87 6.04 -3.34 6.73
C ILE A 87 6.98 -2.28 7.30
N ILE A 88 8.23 -2.23 6.81
CA ILE A 88 9.24 -1.27 7.27
C ILE A 88 8.75 0.17 7.06
N LYS A 89 8.22 0.49 5.87
CA LYS A 89 7.66 1.81 5.57
C LYS A 89 6.51 2.18 6.50
N SER A 90 5.63 1.24 6.80
CA SER A 90 4.49 1.48 7.69
C SER A 90 4.96 1.84 9.10
N VAL A 91 5.92 1.09 9.65
CA VAL A 91 6.49 1.36 10.98
C VAL A 91 7.23 2.71 11.01
N LEU A 92 8.06 2.98 10.00
CA LEU A 92 8.80 4.25 9.90
C LEU A 92 7.85 5.45 9.78
N LEU A 93 6.79 5.34 8.96
CA LEU A 93 5.80 6.39 8.78
C LEU A 93 5.13 6.73 10.11
N ILE A 94 4.64 5.73 10.83
CA ILE A 94 3.96 5.96 12.11
C ILE A 94 4.96 6.46 13.17
N GLY A 95 6.19 5.96 13.19
CA GLY A 95 7.26 6.50 14.04
C GLY A 95 7.51 7.97 13.80
N LEU A 96 7.65 8.37 12.54
CA LEU A 96 7.88 9.76 12.17
C LEU A 96 6.66 10.64 12.49
N ILE A 97 5.44 10.18 12.21
CA ILE A 97 4.22 10.92 12.54
C ILE A 97 4.16 11.22 14.03
N ASN A 98 4.51 10.26 14.89
CA ASN A 98 4.47 10.47 16.34
C ASN A 98 5.65 11.32 16.85
N ALA A 99 6.79 11.33 16.16
CA ALA A 99 7.91 12.22 16.48
C ALA A 99 7.63 13.68 16.07
N VAL A 100 6.94 13.89 14.95
CA VAL A 100 6.65 15.23 14.40
C VAL A 100 5.35 15.81 14.95
N LYS A 101 4.39 14.97 15.36
CA LYS A 101 3.15 15.44 15.99
C LYS A 101 3.53 16.39 17.14
N PRO A 102 3.18 17.68 17.03
CA PRO A 102 3.48 18.61 18.10
C PRO A 102 2.84 18.06 19.36
N LYS A 103 3.60 18.07 20.45
CA LYS A 103 3.11 17.68 21.78
C LYS A 103 2.09 18.74 22.20
N THR A 104 0.87 18.65 21.67
CA THR A 104 -0.23 19.52 22.07
C THR A 104 -0.52 19.17 23.52
N ARG A 105 -0.15 20.11 24.37
CA ARG A 105 -0.40 20.13 25.81
C ARG A 105 -1.89 20.32 26.07
#